data_AF-A0AB39KKD1-F1
#
_entry.id   AF-A0AB39KKD1-F1
#
_cell.length_a   1.000
_cell.length_b   1.000
_cell.length_c   1.000
_cell.angle_alpha   90.00
_cell.angle_beta   90.00
_cell.angle_gamma   90.00
#
_symmetry.space_group_name_H-M   'P 1'
#
loop_
_entity.id
_entity.type
_entity.pdbx_description
1 polymer ?
#
loop_
_entity_poly.entity_id
_entity_poly.type
_entity_poly.pdbx_seq_one_letter_code
_entity_poly.pdbx_strand_id
1 'polypeptide(L)'
;MMDNFSEFKFYRAFGSPISNGIHENLFIDGTRKPTHMPLDVHHIIDDWFMSKFNIKPRSSTVFVGTQLKSVESYAQSKGAVIKRICFPIGSKYIYSSKIHDLYSDYKLLIMSDGYADTRNIIPLLEESNYQITNHPELIPPDFLGEIMVYCNSFYLEDL
;
A
#
# COMPACT_ATOMS: atom_id res chain seq x y z
N MET A 1 -0.76 26.40 -3.26
CA MET A 1 -1.00 25.37 -2.21
C MET A 1 -1.09 23.95 -2.79
N MET A 2 -1.31 23.78 -4.10
CA MET A 2 -1.13 22.50 -4.82
C MET A 2 0.29 22.31 -5.38
N ASP A 3 1.15 23.33 -5.33
CA ASP A 3 2.48 23.37 -5.98
C ASP A 3 3.47 22.31 -5.47
N ASN A 4 3.14 21.63 -4.36
CA ASN A 4 3.96 20.59 -3.74
C ASN A 4 3.42 19.17 -3.94
N PHE A 5 2.26 18.99 -4.59
CA PHE A 5 1.66 17.68 -4.86
C PHE A 5 1.85 17.26 -6.31
N SER A 6 2.00 15.96 -6.52
CA SER A 6 1.99 15.37 -7.85
C SER A 6 0.60 15.48 -8.48
N GLU A 7 0.56 15.78 -9.78
CA GLU A 7 -0.65 15.73 -10.59
C GLU A 7 -1.14 14.29 -10.84
N PHE A 8 -0.30 13.28 -10.58
CA PHE A 8 -0.66 11.87 -10.76
C PHE A 8 -1.57 11.41 -9.62
N LYS A 9 -2.75 10.88 -9.99
CA LYS A 9 -3.81 10.48 -9.05
C LYS A 9 -3.95 8.97 -8.99
N PHE A 10 -4.19 8.48 -7.79
CA PHE A 10 -4.53 7.09 -7.49
C PHE A 10 -5.92 7.04 -6.85
N TYR A 11 -6.34 5.83 -6.50
CA TYR A 11 -7.58 5.58 -5.78
C TYR A 11 -7.31 4.91 -4.45
N ARG A 12 -8.12 5.27 -3.45
CA ARG A 12 -8.11 4.66 -2.12
C ARG A 12 -9.51 4.55 -1.56
N ALA A 13 -9.83 3.38 -1.02
CA ALA A 13 -11.03 3.14 -0.24
C ALA A 13 -10.82 3.50 1.23
N PHE A 14 -11.88 4.04 1.84
CA PHE A 14 -11.96 4.34 3.27
C PHE A 14 -13.21 3.67 3.84
N GLY A 15 -13.07 3.02 5.00
CA GLY A 15 -14.18 2.28 5.64
C GLY A 15 -15.29 3.17 6.21
N SER A 16 -15.07 4.48 6.23
CA SER A 16 -16.02 5.50 6.68
C SER A 16 -15.86 6.77 5.84
N PRO A 17 -16.85 7.68 5.85
CA PRO A 17 -16.72 8.96 5.18
C PRO A 17 -15.48 9.74 5.64
N ILE A 18 -14.81 10.40 4.70
CA ILE A 18 -13.64 11.25 4.94
C ILE A 18 -13.76 12.53 4.10
N SER A 19 -13.36 13.66 4.68
CA SER A 19 -13.42 14.96 4.00
C SER A 19 -12.37 15.07 2.90
N ASN A 20 -12.63 15.92 1.90
CA ASN A 20 -11.61 16.33 0.93
C ASN A 20 -10.57 17.24 1.60
N GLY A 21 -9.44 17.45 0.92
CA GLY A 21 -8.34 18.30 1.39
C GLY A 21 -7.10 17.50 1.78
N ILE A 22 -6.19 18.17 2.51
CA ILE A 22 -4.91 17.60 2.94
C ILE A 22 -5.11 16.82 4.25
N HIS A 23 -4.57 15.62 4.31
CA HIS A 23 -4.55 14.75 5.48
C HIS A 23 -3.14 14.31 5.79
N GLU A 24 -2.84 14.12 7.07
CA GLU A 24 -1.58 13.54 7.51
C GLU A 24 -1.60 12.01 7.37
N ASN A 25 -0.44 11.44 7.06
CA ASN A 25 -0.25 10.00 7.17
C ASN A 25 -0.08 9.61 8.64
N LEU A 26 -1.19 9.28 9.30
CA LEU A 26 -1.23 8.85 10.70
C LEU A 26 -0.35 7.62 11.01
N PHE A 27 0.09 6.91 9.97
CA PHE A 27 0.90 5.70 10.11
C PHE A 27 2.40 5.97 10.02
N ILE A 28 2.83 7.18 9.66
CA ILE A 28 4.23 7.48 9.29
C ILE A 28 5.27 6.99 10.33
N ASP A 29 4.89 7.04 11.62
CA ASP A 29 5.72 6.61 12.75
C ASP A 29 5.62 5.10 13.07
N GLY A 30 5.08 4.30 12.14
CA GLY A 30 5.00 2.84 12.26
C GLY A 30 3.85 2.34 13.14
N THR A 31 2.75 3.09 13.24
CA THR A 31 1.66 2.83 14.19
C THR A 31 0.57 1.89 13.65
N ARG A 32 0.63 1.49 12.37
CA ARG A 32 -0.43 0.66 11.79
C ARG A 32 -0.46 -0.73 12.42
N LYS A 33 -1.64 -1.11 12.93
CA LYS A 33 -1.94 -2.48 13.32
C LYS A 33 -2.48 -3.27 12.12
N PRO A 34 -2.04 -4.52 11.90
CA PRO A 34 -2.56 -5.32 10.80
C PRO A 34 -4.02 -5.72 11.05
N THR A 35 -4.86 -5.60 10.02
CA THR A 35 -6.28 -6.01 10.10
C THR A 35 -6.45 -7.52 9.92
N HIS A 36 -5.74 -8.11 8.96
CA HIS A 36 -5.92 -9.51 8.57
C HIS A 36 -4.63 -10.34 8.64
N MET A 37 -3.49 -9.72 8.39
CA MET A 37 -2.19 -10.38 8.41
C MET A 37 -1.76 -10.66 9.87
N PRO A 38 -1.25 -11.86 10.19
CA PRO A 38 -0.67 -12.11 11.51
C PRO A 38 0.43 -11.11 11.87
N LEU A 39 0.50 -10.73 13.15
CA LEU A 39 1.37 -9.65 13.62
C LEU A 39 2.86 -9.97 13.47
N ASP A 40 3.24 -11.21 13.72
CA ASP A 40 4.59 -11.72 13.48
C ASP A 40 4.99 -11.62 12.01
N VAL A 41 4.12 -12.06 11.10
CA VAL A 41 4.35 -11.94 9.65
C VAL A 41 4.44 -10.49 9.21
N HIS A 42 3.59 -9.63 9.76
CA HIS A 42 3.63 -8.19 9.52
C HIS A 42 4.98 -7.58 9.90
N HIS A 43 5.53 -7.94 11.06
CA HIS A 43 6.87 -7.51 11.48
C HIS A 43 7.98 -8.07 10.59
N ILE A 44 7.92 -9.35 10.20
CA ILE A 44 8.92 -9.96 9.31
C ILE A 44 8.98 -9.22 7.97
N ILE A 45 7.82 -8.89 7.40
CA ILE A 45 7.75 -8.12 6.15
C ILE A 45 8.37 -6.74 6.35
N ASP A 46 7.99 -6.03 7.40
CA ASP A 46 8.52 -4.69 7.67
C ASP A 46 10.03 -4.69 7.91
N ASP A 47 10.57 -5.67 8.62
CA ASP A 47 12.00 -5.81 8.86
C ASP A 47 12.76 -6.13 7.55
N TRP A 48 12.18 -6.96 6.68
CA TRP A 48 12.75 -7.21 5.36
C TRP A 48 12.80 -5.93 4.51
N PHE A 49 11.70 -5.20 4.39
CA PHE A 49 11.67 -3.93 3.65
C PHE A 49 12.56 -2.87 4.30
N MET A 50 12.67 -2.84 5.63
CA MET A 50 13.57 -1.94 6.35
C MET A 50 15.02 -2.21 5.96
N SER A 51 15.44 -3.46 5.89
CA SER A 51 16.80 -3.83 5.49
C SER A 51 17.14 -3.47 4.03
N LYS A 52 16.15 -3.47 3.13
CA LYS A 52 16.33 -3.24 1.68
C LYS A 52 16.12 -1.79 1.25
N PHE A 53 15.13 -1.12 1.84
CA PHE A 53 14.63 0.19 1.39
C PHE A 53 14.60 1.25 2.50
N ASN A 54 14.97 0.88 3.73
CA ASN A 54 14.92 1.74 4.91
C ASN A 54 13.51 2.29 5.21
N ILE A 55 12.48 1.45 4.96
CA ILE A 55 11.05 1.77 5.16
C ILE A 55 10.36 0.53 5.73
N LYS A 56 9.42 0.73 6.66
CA LYS A 56 8.52 -0.31 7.18
C LYS A 56 7.13 -0.16 6.54
N PRO A 57 6.92 -0.63 5.30
CA PRO A 57 5.81 -0.19 4.50
C PRO A 57 4.46 -0.61 5.07
N ARG A 58 4.36 -1.80 5.66
CA ARG A 58 3.11 -2.28 6.24
C ARG A 58 2.74 -1.49 7.51
N SER A 59 3.72 -0.94 8.21
CA SER A 59 3.50 -0.07 9.37
C SER A 59 3.36 1.42 9.05
N SER A 60 3.91 1.91 7.93
CA SER A 60 4.11 3.36 7.70
C SER A 60 3.61 3.97 6.39
N THR A 61 3.08 3.17 5.46
CA THR A 61 2.66 3.67 4.14
C THR A 61 1.16 3.83 3.99
N VAL A 62 0.73 4.54 2.96
CA VAL A 62 -0.66 4.57 2.49
C VAL A 62 -0.80 3.60 1.33
N PHE A 63 -1.76 2.68 1.40
CA PHE A 63 -2.05 1.75 0.30
C PHE A 63 -2.98 2.40 -0.73
N VAL A 64 -2.65 2.27 -2.01
CA VAL A 64 -3.46 2.80 -3.12
C VAL A 64 -3.44 1.84 -4.31
N GLY A 65 -4.35 2.06 -5.24
CA GLY A 65 -4.34 1.41 -6.55
C GLY A 65 -4.51 2.41 -7.69
N THR A 66 -4.09 2.05 -8.89
CA THR A 66 -4.15 2.96 -10.08
C THR A 66 -5.54 3.00 -10.71
N GLN A 67 -6.40 2.02 -10.40
CA GLN A 67 -7.75 1.93 -10.94
C GLN A 67 -8.79 1.82 -9.82
N LEU A 68 -10.00 2.35 -10.05
CA LEU A 68 -11.14 2.17 -9.12
C LEU A 68 -11.34 0.69 -8.76
N LYS A 69 -11.36 -0.19 -9.76
CA LYS A 69 -11.54 -1.64 -9.61
C LYS A 69 -10.54 -2.28 -8.65
N SER A 70 -9.31 -1.77 -8.58
CA SER A 70 -8.28 -2.30 -7.68
C SER A 70 -8.55 -2.03 -6.20
N VAL A 71 -9.43 -1.06 -5.89
CA VAL A 71 -9.75 -0.69 -4.50
C VAL A 71 -11.21 -0.92 -4.10
N GLU A 72 -12.09 -1.29 -5.04
CA GLU A 72 -13.52 -1.54 -4.79
C GLU A 72 -13.78 -2.61 -3.73
N SER A 73 -12.96 -3.66 -3.69
CA SER A 73 -13.07 -4.75 -2.71
C SER A 73 -12.90 -4.27 -1.26
N TYR A 74 -12.23 -3.13 -1.05
CA TYR A 74 -12.04 -2.52 0.27
C TYR A 74 -13.17 -1.55 0.65
N ALA A 75 -14.09 -1.24 -0.27
CA ALA A 75 -15.20 -0.30 -0.06
C ALA A 75 -16.56 -1.02 0.09
N GLN A 76 -16.58 -2.22 0.66
CA GLN A 76 -17.78 -3.06 0.74
C GLN A 76 -18.70 -2.77 1.94
N SER A 77 -18.22 -2.02 2.95
CA SER A 77 -19.02 -1.71 4.14
C SER A 77 -20.00 -0.55 3.90
N LYS A 78 -21.13 -0.57 4.62
CA LYS A 78 -22.10 0.54 4.60
C LYS A 78 -21.42 1.84 5.04
N GLY A 79 -21.36 2.82 4.14
CA GLY A 79 -20.72 4.12 4.38
C GLY A 79 -19.24 4.18 3.99
N ALA A 80 -18.68 3.14 3.39
CA ALA A 80 -17.37 3.22 2.76
C ALA A 80 -17.41 4.18 1.57
N VAL A 81 -16.29 4.87 1.34
CA VAL A 81 -16.12 5.81 0.22
C VAL A 81 -14.81 5.54 -0.50
N ILE A 82 -14.79 5.75 -1.81
CA ILE A 82 -13.58 5.76 -2.62
C ILE A 82 -13.27 7.22 -2.97
N LYS A 83 -12.01 7.62 -2.81
CA LYS A 83 -11.51 8.95 -3.14
C LYS A 83 -10.41 8.85 -4.18
N ARG A 84 -10.25 9.92 -4.96
CA ARG A 84 -8.99 10.18 -5.66
C ARG A 84 -7.99 10.70 -4.63
N ILE A 85 -6.76 10.23 -4.73
CA ILE A 85 -5.67 10.57 -3.83
C ILE A 85 -4.42 10.92 -4.63
N CYS A 86 -3.76 12.02 -4.27
CA CYS A 86 -2.43 12.35 -4.76
C CYS A 86 -1.49 12.67 -3.60
N PHE A 87 -0.19 12.69 -3.89
CA PHE A 87 0.86 12.71 -2.87
C PHE A 87 1.87 13.82 -3.14
N PRO A 88 2.57 14.31 -2.10
CA PRO A 88 3.64 15.28 -2.26
C PRO A 88 4.73 14.80 -3.23
N ILE A 89 5.32 15.75 -3.97
CA ILE A 89 6.50 15.48 -4.81
C ILE A 89 7.61 14.91 -3.93
N GLY A 90 8.24 13.82 -4.39
CA GLY A 90 9.28 13.11 -3.64
C GLY A 90 8.76 12.01 -2.71
N SER A 91 7.45 11.77 -2.66
CA SER A 91 6.88 10.56 -2.02
C SER A 91 7.46 9.30 -2.65
N LYS A 92 7.62 8.23 -1.86
CA LYS A 92 8.18 6.97 -2.35
C LYS A 92 7.07 5.96 -2.57
N TYR A 93 7.02 5.38 -3.75
CA TYR A 93 6.05 4.39 -4.18
C TYR A 93 6.73 3.03 -4.25
N ILE A 94 6.21 2.08 -3.50
CA ILE A 94 6.73 0.71 -3.43
C ILE A 94 5.68 -0.22 -4.01
N TYR A 95 6.05 -1.01 -5.01
CA TYR A 95 5.14 -1.93 -5.70
C TYR A 95 5.91 -3.10 -6.31
N SER A 96 5.18 -4.13 -6.74
CA SER A 96 5.72 -5.28 -7.45
C SER A 96 4.76 -5.70 -8.55
N SER A 97 5.29 -5.97 -9.76
CA SER A 97 4.49 -6.54 -10.86
C SER A 97 4.09 -8.01 -10.64
N LYS A 98 4.63 -8.66 -9.61
CA LYS A 98 4.35 -10.05 -9.25
C LYS A 98 3.39 -10.19 -8.08
N ILE A 99 3.16 -9.11 -7.32
CA ILE A 99 2.29 -9.12 -6.15
C ILE A 99 1.08 -8.25 -6.44
N HIS A 100 -0.10 -8.89 -6.47
CA HIS A 100 -1.36 -8.18 -6.59
C HIS A 100 -1.85 -7.70 -5.22
N ASP A 101 -1.84 -8.60 -4.24
CA ASP A 101 -2.18 -8.31 -2.85
C ASP A 101 -1.39 -9.25 -1.94
N LEU A 102 -0.41 -8.71 -1.22
CA LEU A 102 0.55 -9.52 -0.45
C LEU A 102 -0.14 -10.43 0.57
N TYR A 103 -1.28 -10.02 1.12
CA TYR A 103 -2.02 -10.85 2.06
C TYR A 103 -2.70 -12.06 1.38
N SER A 104 -3.23 -11.87 0.18
CA SER A 104 -3.81 -12.94 -0.62
C SER A 104 -2.75 -13.93 -1.07
N ASP A 105 -1.59 -13.45 -1.54
CA ASP A 105 -0.44 -14.28 -1.90
C ASP A 105 0.07 -15.07 -0.69
N TYR A 106 0.19 -14.41 0.46
CA TYR A 106 0.52 -15.07 1.73
C TYR A 106 -0.48 -16.18 2.08
N LYS A 107 -1.80 -15.94 1.97
CA LYS A 107 -2.84 -16.93 2.25
C LYS A 107 -2.71 -18.18 1.38
N LEU A 108 -2.47 -18.01 0.07
CA LEU A 108 -2.30 -19.12 -0.86
C LEU A 108 -1.11 -19.99 -0.45
N LEU A 109 -0.03 -19.37 -0.02
CA LEU A 109 1.17 -20.05 0.43
C LEU A 109 0.95 -20.85 1.73
N ILE A 110 0.13 -20.35 2.67
CA ILE A 110 -0.29 -21.18 3.82
C ILE A 110 -1.06 -22.41 3.36
N MET A 111 -1.99 -22.22 2.41
CA MET A 111 -2.86 -23.30 1.95
C MET A 111 -2.11 -24.38 1.17
N SER A 112 -1.03 -24.03 0.47
CA SER A 112 -0.21 -25.01 -0.26
C SER A 112 0.73 -25.79 0.65
N ASP A 113 1.39 -25.10 1.59
CA ASP A 113 2.55 -25.66 2.33
C ASP A 113 2.21 -26.03 3.79
N GLY A 114 1.00 -25.70 4.25
CA GLY A 114 0.50 -26.02 5.59
C GLY A 114 1.11 -25.18 6.72
N TYR A 115 2.09 -24.32 6.43
CA TYR A 115 2.73 -23.43 7.39
C TYR A 115 3.03 -22.05 6.81
N ALA A 116 2.88 -21.05 7.66
CA ALA A 116 2.99 -19.63 7.33
C ALA A 116 4.11 -18.95 8.13
N ASP A 117 5.21 -19.66 8.40
CA ASP A 117 6.31 -19.09 9.18
C ASP A 117 7.34 -18.37 8.29
N THR A 118 8.32 -17.74 8.93
CA THR A 118 9.49 -17.05 8.34
C THR A 118 10.09 -17.72 7.10
N ARG A 119 10.10 -19.06 7.04
CA ARG A 119 10.70 -19.86 5.96
C ARG A 119 10.07 -19.61 4.60
N ASN A 120 8.79 -19.22 4.56
CA ASN A 120 8.05 -19.10 3.31
C ASN A 120 7.80 -17.64 2.89
N ILE A 121 7.67 -16.71 3.86
CA ILE A 121 7.44 -15.30 3.54
C ILE A 121 8.68 -14.61 2.96
N ILE A 122 9.89 -14.91 3.45
CA ILE A 122 11.12 -14.27 2.96
C ILE A 122 11.40 -14.65 1.50
N PRO A 123 11.34 -15.93 1.08
CA PRO A 123 11.47 -16.28 -0.34
C PRO A 123 10.42 -15.58 -1.21
N LEU A 124 9.15 -15.52 -0.77
CA LEU A 124 8.11 -14.78 -1.49
C LEU A 124 8.53 -13.32 -1.72
N LEU A 125 9.01 -12.62 -0.68
CA LEU A 125 9.44 -11.23 -0.78
C LEU A 125 10.65 -11.04 -1.71
N GLU A 126 11.66 -11.92 -1.64
CA GLU A 126 12.83 -11.86 -2.52
C GLU A 126 12.47 -12.11 -3.99
N GLU A 127 11.58 -13.07 -4.26
CA GLU A 127 11.13 -13.40 -5.61
C GLU A 127 10.14 -12.39 -6.19
N SER A 128 9.50 -11.60 -5.34
CA SER A 128 8.52 -10.59 -5.70
C SER A 128 9.11 -9.41 -6.48
N ASN A 129 10.44 -9.23 -6.49
CA ASN A 129 11.10 -8.14 -7.23
C ASN A 129 10.48 -6.75 -6.94
N TYR A 130 10.28 -6.42 -5.67
CA TYR A 130 9.76 -5.12 -5.27
C TYR A 130 10.64 -3.98 -5.78
N GLN A 131 9.99 -2.91 -6.26
CA GLN A 131 10.63 -1.70 -6.77
C GLN A 131 10.22 -0.51 -5.92
N ILE A 132 11.11 0.48 -5.85
CA ILE A 132 10.82 1.78 -5.26
C ILE A 132 11.08 2.89 -6.28
N THR A 133 10.13 3.80 -6.42
CA THR A 133 10.24 4.97 -7.29
C THR A 133 9.72 6.21 -6.57
N ASN A 134 10.23 7.38 -6.94
CA ASN A 134 9.68 8.70 -6.61
C ASN A 134 8.96 9.35 -7.81
N HIS A 135 8.86 8.61 -8.92
CA HIS A 135 8.24 8.99 -10.19
C HIS A 135 6.97 8.14 -10.39
N PRO A 136 5.80 8.58 -9.89
CA PRO A 136 4.55 7.81 -10.02
C PRO A 136 4.13 7.56 -11.47
N GLU A 137 4.54 8.41 -12.41
CA GLU A 137 4.30 8.27 -13.85
C GLU A 137 4.95 7.03 -14.48
N LEU A 138 5.93 6.41 -13.81
CA LEU A 138 6.56 5.17 -14.25
C LEU A 138 5.74 3.93 -13.89
N ILE A 139 4.75 4.07 -13.01
CA ILE A 139 3.86 2.97 -12.62
C ILE A 139 2.82 2.79 -13.74
N PRO A 140 2.65 1.59 -14.31
CA PRO A 140 1.69 1.37 -15.36
C PRO A 140 0.27 1.81 -14.95
N PRO A 141 -0.45 2.58 -15.78
CA PRO A 141 -1.79 3.06 -15.43
C PRO A 141 -2.81 1.93 -15.31
N ASP A 142 -2.50 0.75 -15.86
CA ASP A 142 -3.26 -0.48 -15.76
C ASP A 142 -2.74 -1.44 -14.68
N PHE A 143 -1.82 -1.00 -13.83
CA PHE A 143 -1.27 -1.80 -12.74
C PHE A 143 -2.36 -2.23 -11.75
N LEU A 144 -2.59 -3.54 -11.62
CA LEU A 144 -3.66 -4.08 -10.77
C LEU A 144 -3.22 -4.39 -9.33
N GLY A 145 -1.94 -4.25 -9.01
CA GLY A 145 -1.42 -4.57 -7.68
C GLY A 145 -1.56 -3.45 -6.66
N GLU A 146 -1.32 -3.81 -5.40
CA GLU A 146 -1.24 -2.88 -4.29
C GLU A 146 0.04 -2.02 -4.39
N ILE A 147 -0.12 -0.69 -4.27
CA ILE A 147 0.98 0.26 -4.18
C ILE A 147 1.05 0.80 -2.75
N MET A 148 2.24 0.72 -2.16
CA MET A 148 2.54 1.23 -0.82
C MET A 148 3.26 2.57 -0.94
N VAL A 149 2.61 3.66 -0.51
CA VAL A 149 3.15 5.02 -0.64
C VAL A 149 3.64 5.56 0.70
N TYR A 150 4.94 5.81 0.80
CA TYR A 150 5.57 6.43 1.96
C TYR A 150 5.62 7.95 1.78
N CYS A 151 4.86 8.67 2.62
CA CYS A 151 4.68 10.12 2.56
C CYS A 151 4.24 10.67 3.93
N ASN A 152 4.48 11.96 4.19
CA ASN A 152 4.04 12.62 5.42
C ASN A 152 2.55 13.03 5.38
N SER A 153 2.05 13.36 4.20
CA SER A 153 0.68 13.80 3.97
C SER A 153 0.20 13.39 2.58
N PHE A 154 -1.10 13.46 2.35
CA PHE A 154 -1.74 13.19 1.08
C PHE A 154 -2.96 14.11 0.88
N TYR A 155 -3.35 14.33 -0.36
CA TYR A 155 -4.52 15.15 -0.70
C TYR A 155 -5.64 14.26 -1.23
N LEU A 156 -6.88 14.51 -0.78
CA LEU A 156 -8.07 13.79 -1.18
C LEU A 156 -9.07 14.70 -1.91
N GLU A 157 -9.71 14.13 -2.92
CA GLU A 157 -10.86 14.72 -3.61
C GLU A 157 -11.88 13.64 -3.97
N ASP A 158 -13.11 14.08 -4.26
CA ASP A 158 -14.15 13.20 -4.78
C ASP A 158 -13.82 12.68 -6.19
N LEU A 159 -14.49 11.59 -6.56
CA LEU A 159 -14.39 10.98 -7.90
C LEU A 159 -14.90 11.88 -9.02
#